data_AF-A0A1C5RPI2-F1
#
_entry.id   AF-A0A1C5RPI2-F1
#
_cell.length_a   1.000
_cell.length_b   1.000
_cell.length_c   1.000
_cell.angle_alpha   90.00
_cell.angle_beta   90.00
_cell.angle_gamma   90.00
#
_symmetry.space_group_name_H-M   'P 1'
#
loop_
_entity.id
_entity.type
_entity.pdbx_description
1 polymer ?
#
loop_
_entity_poly.entity_id
_entity_poly.type
_entity_poly.pdbx_seq_one_letter_code
_entity_poly.pdbx_strand_id
1 'polypeptide(L)'
;MFDKFGKMSYDELIRTAKAEKEEGDEEALIALAQENGLDQEDAEDYMDDLTEVLCTPREAAVARVEMEAKDLEVSGIWEEWKGCVLEMCMQEEDLACAVCRKNRSLLGLFGKLLKLGFDSKQRVDKRICKEAGLNDNVYTGIPTRQQVAETISNYYNKD
;
A
#
# COMPACT_ATOMS: atom_id res chain seq x y z
N MET A 1 -14.73 2.82 0.32
CA MET A 1 -13.70 1.78 0.09
C MET A 1 -14.12 0.59 0.95
N PHE A 2 -14.20 -0.61 0.35
CA PHE A 2 -14.62 -1.85 1.04
C PHE A 2 -16.07 -1.88 1.54
N ASP A 3 -17.00 -1.28 0.81
CA ASP A 3 -18.37 -1.06 1.29
C ASP A 3 -19.27 -2.30 1.14
N LYS A 4 -19.13 -3.08 0.05
CA LYS A 4 -19.91 -4.29 -0.27
C LYS A 4 -19.22 -5.55 0.23
N PHE A 5 -17.94 -5.73 -0.08
CA PHE A 5 -17.21 -6.98 0.17
C PHE A 5 -16.33 -6.94 1.42
N GLY A 6 -16.08 -5.74 1.95
CA GLY A 6 -15.14 -5.55 3.05
C GLY A 6 -13.67 -5.72 2.60
N LYS A 7 -12.74 -5.40 3.50
CA LYS A 7 -11.31 -5.55 3.20
C LYS A 7 -10.96 -7.03 3.11
N MET A 8 -10.34 -7.44 2.00
CA MET A 8 -9.96 -8.83 1.73
C MET A 8 -8.45 -9.00 1.67
N SER A 9 -7.98 -10.19 2.08
CA SER A 9 -6.66 -10.69 1.69
C SER A 9 -6.62 -11.04 0.20
N TYR A 10 -5.42 -11.27 -0.34
CA TYR A 10 -5.27 -11.74 -1.73
C TYR A 10 -6.02 -13.06 -1.97
N ASP A 11 -5.84 -14.05 -1.10
CA ASP A 11 -6.52 -15.35 -1.24
C ASP A 11 -8.05 -15.23 -1.13
N GLU A 12 -8.55 -14.35 -0.24
CA GLU A 12 -9.98 -14.06 -0.13
C GLU A 12 -10.51 -13.44 -1.44
N LEU A 13 -9.79 -12.46 -2.01
CA LEU A 13 -10.13 -11.80 -3.26
C LEU A 13 -10.22 -12.79 -4.42
N ILE A 14 -9.19 -13.60 -4.65
CA ILE A 14 -9.16 -14.56 -5.77
C ILE A 14 -10.23 -15.63 -5.60
N ARG A 15 -10.47 -16.11 -4.37
CA ARG A 15 -11.52 -17.09 -4.11
C ARG A 15 -12.91 -16.51 -4.37
N THR A 16 -13.17 -15.29 -3.93
CA THR A 16 -14.45 -14.61 -4.19
C THR A 16 -14.63 -14.37 -5.69
N ALA A 17 -13.61 -13.84 -6.38
CA ALA A 17 -13.64 -13.61 -7.82
C ALA A 17 -13.98 -14.87 -8.61
N LYS A 18 -13.37 -16.00 -8.23
CA LYS A 18 -13.67 -17.30 -8.84
C LYS A 18 -15.13 -17.73 -8.63
N ALA A 19 -15.69 -17.51 -7.44
CA ALA A 19 -17.09 -17.83 -7.15
C ALA A 19 -18.05 -16.98 -8.01
N GLU A 20 -17.84 -15.66 -8.08
CA GLU A 20 -18.66 -14.77 -8.91
C GLU A 20 -18.59 -15.17 -10.40
N LYS A 21 -17.40 -15.52 -10.89
CA LYS A 21 -17.22 -16.03 -12.26
C LYS A 21 -17.95 -17.36 -12.50
N GLU A 22 -17.88 -18.31 -11.57
CA GLU A 22 -18.61 -19.59 -11.67
C GLU A 22 -20.14 -19.40 -11.68
N GLU A 23 -20.63 -18.37 -10.99
CA GLU A 23 -22.04 -17.96 -10.99
C GLU A 23 -22.43 -17.14 -12.24
N GLY A 24 -21.45 -16.63 -12.98
CA GLY A 24 -21.64 -15.76 -14.14
C GLY A 24 -22.09 -14.35 -13.78
N ASP A 25 -21.84 -13.89 -12.54
CA ASP A 25 -22.23 -12.57 -12.05
C ASP A 25 -21.12 -11.54 -12.34
N GLU A 26 -21.12 -11.05 -13.58
CA GLU A 26 -20.15 -10.05 -14.06
C GLU A 26 -20.25 -8.73 -13.28
N GLU A 27 -21.46 -8.30 -12.91
CA GLU A 27 -21.68 -7.07 -12.15
C GLU A 27 -21.07 -7.18 -10.74
N ALA A 28 -21.20 -8.33 -10.09
CA ALA A 28 -20.56 -8.59 -8.81
C ALA A 28 -19.03 -8.66 -8.93
N LEU A 29 -18.51 -9.28 -9.98
CA LEU A 29 -17.07 -9.38 -10.24
C LEU A 29 -16.44 -8.00 -10.50
N ILE A 30 -17.09 -7.14 -11.30
CA ILE A 30 -16.65 -5.74 -11.53
C ILE A 30 -16.67 -4.96 -10.21
N ALA A 31 -17.74 -5.09 -9.42
CA ALA A 31 -17.82 -4.42 -8.12
C ALA A 31 -16.70 -4.88 -7.17
N LEU A 32 -16.37 -6.18 -7.18
CA LEU A 32 -15.28 -6.75 -6.38
C LEU A 32 -13.91 -6.18 -6.80
N ALA A 33 -13.65 -6.08 -8.11
CA ALA A 33 -12.42 -5.52 -8.67
C ALA A 33 -12.25 -4.04 -8.25
N GLN A 34 -13.28 -3.22 -8.48
CA GLN A 34 -13.26 -1.79 -8.15
C GLN A 34 -13.08 -1.53 -6.65
N GLU A 35 -13.73 -2.32 -5.79
CA GLU A 35 -13.53 -2.23 -4.33
C GLU A 35 -12.13 -2.61 -3.87
N ASN A 36 -11.36 -3.31 -4.70
CA ASN A 36 -9.98 -3.67 -4.45
C ASN A 36 -8.96 -2.85 -5.25
N GLY A 37 -9.43 -1.93 -6.10
CA GLY A 37 -8.61 -0.92 -6.77
C GLY A 37 -8.10 -1.37 -8.11
N LEU A 38 -8.66 -2.48 -8.60
CA LEU A 38 -8.49 -2.99 -9.93
C LEU A 38 -9.47 -2.26 -10.86
N ASP A 39 -9.13 -2.26 -12.14
CA ASP A 39 -9.96 -1.64 -13.15
C ASP A 39 -11.11 -2.58 -13.52
N GLN A 40 -12.13 -2.02 -14.16
CA GLN A 40 -13.25 -2.82 -14.68
C GLN A 40 -12.77 -3.84 -15.73
N GLU A 41 -11.80 -3.45 -16.55
CA GLU A 41 -11.21 -4.30 -17.60
C GLU A 41 -10.58 -5.58 -17.01
N ASP A 42 -9.97 -5.52 -15.81
CA ASP A 42 -9.43 -6.70 -15.13
C ASP A 42 -10.52 -7.76 -14.84
N ALA A 43 -11.72 -7.31 -14.46
CA ALA A 43 -12.86 -8.18 -14.20
C ALA A 43 -13.48 -8.74 -15.50
N GLU A 44 -13.60 -7.91 -16.54
CA GLU A 44 -14.11 -8.30 -17.86
C GLU A 44 -13.19 -9.32 -18.52
N ASP A 45 -11.88 -9.05 -18.57
CA ASP A 45 -10.88 -9.97 -19.12
C ASP A 45 -10.86 -11.31 -18.37
N TYR A 46 -11.02 -11.27 -17.05
CA TYR A 46 -11.14 -12.49 -16.27
C TYR A 46 -12.44 -13.23 -16.56
N MET A 47 -13.57 -12.56 -16.69
CA MET A 47 -14.86 -13.17 -17.02
C MET A 47 -14.81 -13.87 -18.38
N ASP A 48 -14.19 -13.24 -19.38
CA ASP A 48 -14.08 -13.70 -20.76
C ASP A 48 -12.96 -14.74 -21.00
N ASP A 49 -12.36 -15.27 -19.93
CA ASP A 49 -11.24 -16.24 -19.99
C ASP A 49 -10.00 -15.71 -20.72
N LEU A 50 -9.82 -14.39 -20.83
CA LEU A 50 -8.63 -13.75 -21.40
C LEU A 50 -7.44 -13.79 -20.42
N THR A 51 -7.73 -13.82 -19.11
CA THR A 51 -6.76 -14.06 -18.04
C THR A 51 -7.16 -15.27 -17.19
N GLU A 52 -6.16 -15.96 -16.62
CA GLU A 52 -6.41 -17.16 -15.78
C GLU A 52 -6.89 -16.81 -14.35
N VAL A 53 -6.57 -15.61 -13.88
CA VAL A 53 -6.89 -15.10 -12.55
C VAL A 53 -7.26 -13.62 -12.66
N LEU A 54 -8.12 -13.14 -11.75
CA LEU A 54 -8.53 -11.73 -11.71
C LEU A 54 -7.33 -10.77 -11.66
N CYS A 55 -6.34 -11.10 -10.84
CA CYS A 55 -5.11 -10.33 -10.72
C CYS A 55 -4.02 -11.19 -10.08
N THR A 56 -2.76 -10.88 -10.35
CA THR A 56 -1.61 -11.44 -9.63
C THR A 56 -1.45 -10.81 -8.24
N PRO A 57 -0.64 -11.40 -7.33
CA PRO A 57 -0.38 -10.79 -6.02
C PRO A 57 0.21 -9.37 -6.12
N ARG A 58 1.03 -9.14 -7.15
CA ARG A 58 1.68 -7.84 -7.40
C ARG A 58 0.68 -6.78 -7.85
N GLU A 59 -0.20 -7.11 -8.78
CA GLU A 59 -1.28 -6.21 -9.23
C GLU A 59 -2.23 -5.88 -8.08
N ALA A 60 -2.64 -6.89 -7.28
CA ALA A 60 -3.46 -6.67 -6.10
C ALA A 60 -2.78 -5.74 -5.07
N ALA A 61 -1.47 -5.91 -4.85
CA ALA A 61 -0.72 -5.05 -3.93
C ALA A 61 -0.60 -3.61 -4.45
N VAL A 62 -0.33 -3.43 -5.75
CA VAL A 62 -0.28 -2.10 -6.39
C VAL A 62 -1.64 -1.41 -6.27
N ALA A 63 -2.72 -2.09 -6.68
CA ALA A 63 -4.08 -1.60 -6.59
C ALA A 63 -4.46 -1.18 -5.17
N ARG A 64 -4.14 -2.03 -4.18
CA ARG A 64 -4.37 -1.72 -2.75
C ARG A 64 -3.60 -0.47 -2.31
N VAL A 65 -2.30 -0.40 -2.60
CA VAL A 65 -1.44 0.70 -2.14
C VAL A 65 -1.83 2.02 -2.80
N GLU A 66 -2.09 2.03 -4.11
CA GLU A 66 -2.52 3.24 -4.82
C GLU A 66 -3.90 3.72 -4.36
N MET A 67 -4.82 2.80 -4.10
CA MET A 67 -6.13 3.17 -3.57
C MET A 67 -6.04 3.77 -2.17
N GLU A 68 -5.30 3.14 -1.26
CA GLU A 68 -5.08 3.67 0.10
C GLU A 68 -4.29 5.00 0.05
N ALA A 69 -3.35 5.16 -0.88
CA ALA A 69 -2.62 6.41 -1.06
C ALA A 69 -3.52 7.55 -1.58
N LYS A 70 -4.44 7.23 -2.50
CA LYS A 70 -5.43 8.19 -2.99
C LYS A 70 -6.37 8.65 -1.88
N ASP A 71 -6.85 7.73 -1.04
CA ASP A 71 -7.69 8.04 0.13
C ASP A 71 -6.97 8.96 1.14
N LEU A 72 -5.67 8.75 1.33
CA LEU A 72 -4.83 9.55 2.24
C LEU A 72 -4.30 10.85 1.63
N GLU A 73 -4.60 11.15 0.35
CA GLU A 73 -4.06 12.31 -0.38
C GLU A 73 -2.52 12.41 -0.28
N VAL A 74 -1.84 11.26 -0.47
CA VAL A 74 -0.40 11.13 -0.28
C VAL A 74 0.40 12.10 -1.16
N SER A 75 1.37 12.78 -0.55
CA SER A 75 2.26 13.72 -1.24
C SER A 75 3.59 13.91 -0.50
N GLY A 76 4.59 14.52 -1.16
CA GLY A 76 5.89 14.81 -0.55
C GLY A 76 6.64 13.54 -0.13
N ILE A 77 7.19 13.51 1.09
CA ILE A 77 8.00 12.38 1.58
C ILE A 77 7.20 11.06 1.66
N TRP A 78 5.88 11.16 1.83
CA TRP A 78 4.99 10.01 1.90
C TRP A 78 4.91 9.27 0.56
N GLU A 79 5.03 10.00 -0.55
CA GLU A 79 5.07 9.43 -1.91
C GLU A 79 6.33 8.60 -2.14
N GLU A 80 7.48 9.06 -1.62
CA GLU A 80 8.73 8.29 -1.67
C GLU A 80 8.60 6.98 -0.87
N TRP A 81 7.97 7.02 0.31
CA TRP A 81 7.75 5.83 1.12
C TRP A 81 6.74 4.88 0.50
N LYS A 82 5.67 5.39 -0.13
CA LYS A 82 4.76 4.59 -0.97
C LYS A 82 5.54 3.89 -2.09
N GLY A 83 6.39 4.63 -2.80
CA GLY A 83 7.24 4.09 -3.87
C GLY A 83 8.14 2.95 -3.39
N CYS A 84 8.73 3.06 -2.19
CA CYS A 84 9.50 1.97 -1.59
C CYS A 84 8.64 0.71 -1.36
N VAL A 85 7.39 0.84 -0.91
CA VAL A 85 6.49 -0.32 -0.76
C VAL A 85 6.27 -0.99 -2.11
N LEU A 86 5.91 -0.23 -3.14
CA LEU A 86 5.64 -0.75 -4.48
C LEU A 86 6.85 -1.46 -5.08
N GLU A 87 8.04 -0.85 -4.98
CA GLU A 87 9.29 -1.45 -5.44
C GLU A 87 9.59 -2.79 -4.75
N MET A 88 9.42 -2.84 -3.44
CA MET A 88 9.62 -4.07 -2.67
C MET A 88 8.58 -5.15 -3.04
N CYS A 89 7.32 -4.79 -3.26
CA CYS A 89 6.28 -5.74 -3.73
C CYS A 89 6.60 -6.32 -5.11
N MET A 90 7.25 -5.57 -6.00
CA MET A 90 7.69 -6.10 -7.30
C MET A 90 8.81 -7.13 -7.16
N GLN A 91 9.65 -7.00 -6.13
CA GLN A 91 10.79 -7.88 -5.89
C GLN A 91 10.43 -9.11 -5.03
N GLU A 92 9.50 -8.95 -4.09
CA GLU A 92 9.14 -9.94 -3.07
C GLU A 92 7.63 -10.27 -3.13
N GLU A 93 7.28 -11.40 -3.73
CA GLU A 93 5.88 -11.81 -3.88
C GLU A 93 5.17 -12.04 -2.53
N ASP A 94 5.87 -12.62 -1.55
CA ASP A 94 5.36 -12.80 -0.18
C ASP A 94 4.97 -11.46 0.46
N LEU A 95 5.74 -10.40 0.19
CA LEU A 95 5.42 -9.06 0.67
C LEU A 95 4.19 -8.50 -0.05
N ALA A 96 4.04 -8.73 -1.35
CA ALA A 96 2.85 -8.33 -2.10
C ALA A 96 1.57 -8.97 -1.51
N CYS A 97 1.62 -10.27 -1.21
CA CYS A 97 0.56 -10.96 -0.47
C CYS A 97 0.33 -10.35 0.92
N ALA A 98 1.40 -10.02 1.64
CA ALA A 98 1.34 -9.47 3.00
C ALA A 98 0.73 -8.06 3.05
N VAL A 99 0.99 -7.22 2.04
CA VAL A 99 0.38 -5.89 1.87
C VAL A 99 -1.14 -5.98 1.75
N CYS A 100 -1.64 -7.05 1.12
CA CYS A 100 -3.07 -7.28 0.95
C CYS A 100 -3.77 -7.75 2.23
N ARG A 101 -3.05 -8.11 3.32
CA ARG A 101 -3.68 -8.62 4.55
C ARG A 101 -4.62 -7.59 5.18
N LYS A 102 -5.75 -8.06 5.70
CA LYS A 102 -6.83 -7.24 6.28
C LYS A 102 -6.35 -6.34 7.44
N ASN A 103 -5.40 -6.82 8.24
CA ASN A 103 -4.84 -6.12 9.40
C ASN A 103 -3.62 -5.25 9.06
N ARG A 104 -3.35 -5.00 7.78
CA ARG A 104 -2.28 -4.15 7.28
C ARG A 104 -2.86 -3.00 6.46
N SER A 105 -2.14 -1.89 6.40
CA SER A 105 -2.53 -0.69 5.63
C SER A 105 -1.35 0.26 5.49
N LEU A 106 -1.37 1.08 4.43
CA LEU A 106 -0.46 2.18 4.20
C LEU A 106 -0.55 3.23 5.33
N LEU A 107 -1.77 3.52 5.83
CA LEU A 107 -1.98 4.37 7.00
C LEU A 107 -1.21 3.86 8.23
N GLY A 108 -1.30 2.56 8.49
CA GLY A 108 -0.59 1.92 9.60
C GLY A 108 0.93 1.96 9.43
N LEU A 109 1.44 1.70 8.22
CA LEU A 109 2.85 1.83 7.90
C LEU A 109 3.35 3.26 8.11
N PHE A 110 2.64 4.25 7.57
CA PHE A 110 3.00 5.66 7.69
C PHE A 110 3.02 6.12 9.15
N GLY A 111 2.08 5.64 9.97
CA GLY A 111 2.13 5.87 11.42
C GLY A 111 3.42 5.33 12.07
N LYS A 112 3.90 4.15 11.65
CA LYS A 112 5.18 3.59 12.14
C LYS A 112 6.38 4.40 11.68
N LEU A 113 6.43 4.80 10.41
CA LEU A 113 7.53 5.61 9.86
C LEU A 113 7.57 7.01 10.47
N LEU A 114 6.40 7.64 10.66
CA LEU A 114 6.28 8.93 11.36
C LEU A 114 6.82 8.83 12.78
N LYS A 115 6.44 7.78 13.51
CA LYS A 115 6.90 7.55 14.87
C LYS A 115 8.42 7.34 14.92
N LEU A 116 8.96 6.55 14.00
CA LEU A 116 10.41 6.34 13.87
C LEU A 116 11.15 7.66 13.63
N GLY A 117 10.67 8.49 12.69
CA GLY A 117 11.24 9.80 12.43
C GLY A 117 11.18 10.70 13.67
N PHE A 118 10.02 10.74 14.34
CA PHE A 118 9.86 11.53 15.55
C PHE A 118 10.81 11.07 16.68
N ASP A 119 10.98 9.78 16.91
CA ASP A 119 11.82 9.26 17.99
C ASP A 119 13.32 9.40 17.69
N SER A 120 13.70 9.38 16.41
CA SER A 120 15.11 9.51 15.97
C SER A 120 15.53 10.95 15.63
N LYS A 121 14.61 11.92 15.71
CA LYS A 121 14.87 13.31 15.31
C LYS A 121 16.07 13.92 16.04
N GLN A 122 16.90 14.62 15.28
CA GLN A 122 18.08 15.31 15.79
C GLN A 122 17.92 16.82 15.68
N ARG A 123 18.57 17.55 16.59
CA ARG A 123 18.62 19.01 16.52
C ARG A 123 19.45 19.42 15.31
N VAL A 124 18.91 20.33 14.51
CA VAL A 124 19.60 20.87 13.34
C VAL A 124 20.75 21.78 13.79
N ASP A 125 21.89 21.74 13.08
CA ASP A 125 23.03 22.63 13.36
C ASP A 125 22.59 24.10 13.28
N LYS A 126 22.89 24.88 14.32
CA LYS A 126 22.50 26.29 14.42
C LYS A 126 22.91 27.16 13.22
N ARG A 127 24.01 26.80 12.53
CA ARG A 127 24.46 27.50 11.32
C ARG A 127 23.49 27.27 10.17
N ILE A 128 22.98 26.04 10.01
CA ILE A 128 21.94 25.71 9.03
C ILE A 128 20.66 26.48 9.35
N CYS A 129 20.23 26.51 10.62
CA CYS A 129 19.06 27.30 11.04
C CYS A 129 19.23 28.78 10.69
N LYS A 130 20.40 29.36 10.94
CA LYS A 130 20.70 30.77 10.62
C LYS A 130 20.62 31.06 9.12
N GLU A 131 21.24 30.23 8.28
CA GLU A 131 21.16 30.37 6.82
C GLU A 131 19.72 30.24 6.30
N ALA A 132 18.90 29.38 6.93
CA ALA A 132 17.49 29.22 6.60
C ALA A 132 16.57 30.33 7.17
N GLY A 133 17.09 31.26 7.98
CA GLY A 133 16.28 32.29 8.65
C GLY A 133 15.35 31.75 9.75
N LEU A 134 15.67 30.59 10.33
CA LEU A 134 14.90 29.91 11.37
C LEU A 134 15.52 30.10 12.77
N ASN A 135 14.75 29.77 13.79
CA ASN A 135 15.26 29.71 15.16
C ASN A 135 16.15 28.48 15.40
N ASP A 136 16.91 28.51 16.49
CA ASP A 136 17.89 27.49 16.89
C ASP A 136 17.25 26.19 17.41
N ASN A 137 15.91 26.10 17.46
CA ASN A 137 15.15 25.03 18.10
C ASN A 137 14.41 24.15 17.07
N VAL A 138 15.06 23.87 15.95
CA VAL A 138 14.53 23.03 14.88
C VAL A 138 15.07 21.60 15.04
N TYR A 139 14.18 20.62 14.91
CA TYR A 139 14.50 19.21 14.92
C TYR A 139 13.99 18.56 13.64
N THR A 140 14.79 17.67 13.07
CA THR A 140 14.41 16.88 11.89
C THR A 140 14.70 15.41 12.14
N GLY A 141 13.78 14.55 11.72
CA GLY A 141 13.89 13.11 11.82
C GLY A 141 13.18 12.48 10.64
N ILE A 142 13.93 12.29 9.56
CA ILE A 142 13.45 11.66 8.34
C ILE A 142 14.13 10.29 8.27
N PRO A 143 13.37 9.18 8.39
CA PRO A 143 13.90 7.84 8.19
C PRO A 143 14.68 7.72 6.89
N THR A 144 15.85 7.07 6.94
CA THR A 144 16.61 6.75 5.73
C THR A 144 15.89 5.68 4.91
N ARG A 145 16.21 5.57 3.62
CA ARG A 145 15.64 4.52 2.76
C ARG A 145 15.82 3.11 3.33
N GLN A 146 16.96 2.83 3.96
CA GLN A 146 17.20 1.55 4.64
C GLN A 146 16.21 1.35 5.81
N GLN A 147 16.05 2.36 6.68
CA GLN A 147 15.11 2.30 7.79
C GLN A 147 13.65 2.15 7.32
N VAL A 148 13.31 2.79 6.20
CA VAL A 148 12.00 2.64 5.56
C VAL A 148 11.79 1.20 5.11
N ALA A 149 12.72 0.63 4.34
CA ALA A 149 12.65 -0.75 3.87
C ALA A 149 12.55 -1.75 5.04
N GLU A 150 13.39 -1.61 6.05
CA GLU A 150 13.33 -2.44 7.26
C GLU A 150 11.97 -2.31 7.97
N THR A 151 11.41 -1.10 8.04
CA THR A 151 10.08 -0.88 8.65
C THR A 151 8.97 -1.52 7.82
N ILE A 152 9.03 -1.45 6.49
CA ILE A 152 8.09 -2.10 5.57
C ILE A 152 8.10 -3.61 5.81
N SER A 153 9.27 -4.26 5.72
CA SER A 153 9.40 -5.70 5.94
C SER A 153 8.90 -6.09 7.34
N ASN A 154 9.29 -5.34 8.38
CA ASN A 154 8.85 -5.61 9.74
C ASN A 154 7.34 -5.44 9.93
N TYR A 155 6.73 -4.46 9.28
CA TYR A 155 5.31 -4.16 9.43
C TYR A 155 4.44 -5.18 8.70
N TYR A 156 4.76 -5.50 7.44
CA TYR A 156 3.92 -6.38 6.64
C TYR A 156 4.21 -7.87 6.88
N ASN A 157 5.48 -8.27 7.04
CA ASN A 157 5.85 -9.70 7.09
C ASN A 157 5.76 -10.33 8.49
N LYS A 158 5.71 -9.54 9.57
CA LYS A 158 5.46 -10.07 10.92
C LYS A 158 3.96 -10.20 11.15
N ASP A 159 3.52 -11.17 11.96
CA ASP A 159 2.11 -11.39 12.31
C ASP A 159 1.55 -10.31 13.26
#